data_AF-A0A840UJJ2-F1
#
_entry.id   AF-A0A840UJJ2-F1
#
_cell.length_a   1.000
_cell.length_b   1.000
_cell.length_c   1.000
_cell.angle_alpha   90.00
_cell.angle_beta   90.00
_cell.angle_gamma   90.00
#
_symmetry.space_group_name_H-M   'P 1'
#
loop_
_entity.id
_entity.type
_entity.pdbx_description
1 polymer ?
#
loop_
_entity_poly.entity_id
_entity_poly.type
_entity_poly.pdbx_seq_one_letter_code
_entity_poly.pdbx_strand_id
1 'polypeptide(L)' 'MKPNLNTLDQLFLRISEEKFHYLKSILEGYDNFGVLTSCPEKHGVVVLRFSPGLKKEILELLGSLSEVLKKH' A
#
# COMPACT_ATOMS: atom_id res chain seq x y z
N MET A 1 14.54 -1.75 -16.97
CA MET A 1 13.99 -3.09 -16.68
C MET A 1 12.58 -2.89 -16.18
N LYS A 2 11.53 -3.36 -16.88
CA LYS A 2 10.16 -3.24 -16.38
C LYS A 2 9.95 -4.34 -15.32
N PRO A 3 9.44 -4.05 -14.11
CA PRO A 3 9.26 -5.06 -13.09
C PRO A 3 8.28 -6.14 -13.59
N ASN A 4 8.67 -7.41 -13.46
CA ASN A 4 7.81 -8.53 -13.82
C ASN A 4 6.73 -8.66 -12.74
N LEU A 5 5.47 -8.33 -13.08
CA LEU A 5 4.38 -8.27 -12.11
C LEU A 5 4.04 -9.64 -11.48
N ASN A 6 4.49 -10.75 -12.09
CA ASN A 6 4.28 -12.10 -11.56
C ASN A 6 5.18 -12.46 -10.36
N THR A 7 6.15 -11.63 -10.01
CA THR A 7 7.06 -11.86 -8.87
C THR A 7 6.83 -10.93 -7.71
N LEU A 8 5.80 -10.07 -7.76
CA LEU A 8 5.50 -9.12 -6.69
C LEU A 8 4.56 -9.74 -5.66
N ASP A 9 4.87 -9.54 -4.39
CA ASP A 9 3.94 -9.82 -3.30
C ASP A 9 2.78 -8.82 -3.32
N GLN A 10 1.63 -9.26 -2.81
CA GLN A 10 0.40 -8.46 -2.79
C GLN A 10 -0.18 -8.39 -1.38
N LEU A 11 -0.60 -7.19 -0.99
CA LEU A 11 -1.34 -6.94 0.24
C LEU A 11 -2.63 -6.19 -0.09
N PHE A 12 -3.76 -6.78 0.29
CA PHE A 12 -5.08 -6.17 0.14
C PHE A 12 -5.41 -5.38 1.41
N LEU A 13 -5.72 -4.10 1.24
CA LEU A 13 -6.04 -3.19 2.33
C LEU A 13 -7.46 -2.66 2.13
N ARG A 14 -8.24 -2.60 3.21
CA ARG A 14 -9.52 -1.89 3.22
C ARG A 14 -9.34 -0.53 3.85
N ILE A 15 -9.58 0.52 3.07
CA ILE A 15 -9.41 1.92 3.49
C ILE A 15 -10.60 2.74 2.99
N SER A 16 -10.92 3.84 3.67
CA SER A 16 -11.86 4.82 3.12
C SER A 16 -11.24 5.53 1.91
N GLU A 17 -12.09 5.95 0.97
CA GLU A 17 -11.64 6.62 -0.26
C GLU A 17 -10.83 7.89 0.04
N GLU A 18 -11.19 8.64 1.08
CA GLU A 18 -10.44 9.80 1.55
C GLU A 18 -8.98 9.44 1.89
N LYS A 19 -8.72 8.24 2.44
CA LYS A 19 -7.40 7.76 2.87
C LYS A 19 -6.57 7.19 1.72
N PHE A 20 -7.19 6.91 0.57
CA PHE A 20 -6.49 6.34 -0.59
C PHE A 20 -5.40 7.27 -1.11
N HIS A 21 -5.74 8.54 -1.36
CA HIS A 21 -4.78 9.50 -1.88
C HIS A 21 -3.64 9.76 -0.89
N TYR A 22 -3.93 9.83 0.41
CA TYR A 22 -2.88 9.97 1.43
C TYR A 22 -1.91 8.79 1.43
N LEU A 23 -2.43 7.56 1.50
CA LEU A 23 -1.58 6.37 1.51
C LEU A 23 -0.77 6.25 0.21
N LYS A 24 -1.38 6.56 -0.93
CA LYS A 24 -0.70 6.58 -2.23
C LYS A 24 0.47 7.55 -2.24
N SER A 25 0.26 8.80 -1.81
CA SER A 25 1.32 9.82 -1.77
C SER A 25 2.45 9.47 -0.81
N ILE A 26 2.14 8.86 0.34
CA ILE A 26 3.18 8.40 1.27
C ILE A 26 4.04 7.33 0.61
N LEU A 27 3.41 6.29 0.04
CA LEU A 27 4.11 5.20 -0.61
C LEU A 27 4.92 5.65 -1.82
N GLU A 28 4.42 6.62 -2.60
CA GLU A 28 5.15 7.23 -3.71
C GLU A 28 6.36 8.07 -3.26
N GLY A 29 6.35 8.58 -2.02
CA GLY A 29 7.49 9.27 -1.41
C GLY A 29 8.60 8.32 -0.93
N TYR A 30 8.29 7.04 -0.72
CA TYR A 30 9.29 6.01 -0.44
C TYR A 30 9.79 5.41 -1.75
N ASP A 31 11.07 5.62 -2.04
CA ASP A 31 11.69 5.03 -3.23
C ASP A 31 11.59 3.50 -3.19
N ASN A 32 11.03 2.90 -4.25
CA ASN A 32 10.90 1.45 -4.44
C ASN A 32 10.07 0.64 -3.42
N PHE A 33 9.22 1.27 -2.60
CA PHE A 33 8.43 0.55 -1.58
C PHE A 33 7.27 -0.27 -2.16
N GLY A 34 6.63 0.21 -3.23
CA GLY A 34 5.57 -0.52 -3.89
C GLY A 34 4.58 0.37 -4.65
N VAL A 35 3.62 -0.26 -5.31
CA VAL A 35 2.58 0.40 -6.09
C VAL A 35 1.22 0.11 -5.48
N LEU A 36 0.50 1.16 -5.09
CA LEU A 36 -0.88 1.08 -4.61
C LEU A 36 -1.86 1.29 -5.78
N THR A 37 -2.80 0.36 -5.96
CA THR A 37 -3.85 0.45 -6.98
C THR A 37 -5.22 0.14 -6.39
N SER A 38 -6.28 0.74 -6.92
CA SER A 38 -7.65 0.39 -6.53
C SER A 38 -8.04 -1.00 -7.07
N CYS A 39 -8.91 -1.71 -6.36
CA CYS A 39 -9.52 -2.95 -6.82
C CYS A 39 -10.96 -2.64 -7.29
N PRO A 40 -11.24 -2.56 -8.61
CA PRO A 40 -12.56 -2.17 -9.12
C PRO A 40 -13.69 -3.11 -8.67
N GLU A 41 -13.33 -4.37 -8.42
CA GLU A 41 -14.24 -5.46 -8.04
C GLU A 41 -14.67 -5.37 -6.57
N LYS A 42 -13.93 -4.62 -5.75
CA LYS A 42 -14.10 -4.52 -4.30
C LYS A 42 -14.04 -3.05 -3.88
N HIS A 43 -15.19 -2.39 -3.88
CA HIS A 43 -15.32 -0.99 -3.40
C HIS A 43 -14.65 -0.80 -2.03
N GLY A 44 -13.79 0.21 -1.93
CA GLY A 44 -13.02 0.53 -0.73
C GLY A 44 -11.85 -0.42 -0.43
N VAL A 45 -11.47 -1.29 -1.39
CA VAL A 45 -10.28 -2.15 -1.28
C VAL A 45 -9.23 -1.71 -2.28
N VAL A 46 -7.99 -1.68 -1.81
CA VAL A 46 -6.82 -1.33 -2.59
C VAL A 46 -5.80 -2.47 -2.48
N VAL A 47 -5.01 -2.65 -3.53
CA VAL A 47 -3.93 -3.63 -3.55
C VAL A 47 -2.59 -2.90 -3.62
N LEU A 48 -1.74 -3.21 -2.65
CA LEU A 48 -0.35 -2.80 -2.62
C LEU A 48 0.49 -3.94 -3.18
N ARG A 49 1.24 -3.67 -4.25
CA ARG A 49 2.19 -4.62 -4.86
C ARG A 49 3.61 -4.19 -4.58
N PHE A 50 4.46 -5.10 -4.16
CA PHE A 50 5.82 -4.79 -3.70
C PHE A 50 6.79 -5.95 -3.96
N SER A 51 8.08 -5.63 -3.93
CA SER A 51 9.13 -6.64 -4.13
C SER A 51 9.15 -7.66 -2.99
N PRO A 52 9.38 -8.95 -3.27
CA PRO A 52 9.54 -9.97 -2.24
C PRO A 52 10.61 -9.56 -1.23
N GLY A 53 10.33 -9.74 0.06
CA GLY A 53 11.22 -9.35 1.16
C GLY A 53 10.84 -8.03 1.85
N LEU A 54 10.11 -7.13 1.17
CA LEU A 54 9.68 -5.85 1.76
C LEU A 54 8.44 -5.96 2.66
N LYS A 55 7.86 -7.16 2.80
CA LYS A 55 6.61 -7.37 3.55
C LYS A 55 6.68 -6.84 4.97
N LYS A 56 7.81 -7.06 5.65
CA LYS A 56 7.98 -6.64 7.05
C LYS A 56 7.97 -5.10 7.14
N GLU A 57 8.80 -4.44 6.35
CA GLU A 57 8.91 -2.98 6.32
C GLU A 57 7.59 -2.30 5.96
N ILE A 58 6.84 -2.88 5.02
CA ILE A 58 5.50 -2.40 4.66
C ILE A 58 4.53 -2.50 5.84
N LEU A 59 4.51 -3.63 6.55
CA LEU A 59 3.63 -3.79 7.71
C LEU A 59 4.03 -2.86 8.86
N GLU A 60 5.33 -2.64 9.09
CA GLU A 60 5.84 -1.70 10.09
C GLU A 60 5.46 -0.24 9.74
N LEU A 61 5.58 0.14 8.47
CA LEU A 61 5.14 1.45 7.97
C LEU A 61 3.61 1.62 8.16
N LEU A 62 2.81 0.64 7.71
CA LEU A 62 1.35 0.69 7.84
C LEU A 62 0.92 0.73 9.31
N GLY A 63 1.60 -0.01 10.19
CA GLY A 63 1.38 0.03 11.64
C GLY A 63 1.61 1.43 12.20
N SER A 64 2.77 2.02 11.89
CA SER A 64 3.14 3.37 12.32
C SER A 64 2.16 4.43 11.79
N LEU A 65 1.73 4.32 10.53
CA LEU A 65 0.71 5.20 9.96
C LEU A 65 -0.64 5.03 10.64
N SER A 66 -1.02 3.82 11.05
CA SER A 66 -2.29 3.59 11.74
C SER A 66 -2.35 4.29 13.11
N GLU A 67 -1.22 4.41 13.79
CA GLU A 67 -1.12 5.14 15.07
C GLU A 67 -1.25 6.65 14.87
N VAL A 68 -0.66 7.18 13.79
CA VAL A 68 -0.74 8.60 13.44
C VAL A 68 -2.12 8.99 12.87
N LEU A 69 -2.78 8.08 12.15
CA LEU A 69 -4.05 8.34 11.44
C LEU A 69 -5.30 7.99 12.26
N LYS A 70 -5.15 7.53 13.51
CA LYS A 70 -6.28 7.42 14.45
C LYS A 70 -6.72 8.83 14.84
N LYS A 71 -7.88 9.26 14.34
CA LYS A 71 -8.61 10.37 14.95
C LYS A 71 -9.10 9.92 16.33
N HIS A 72 -8.77 10.70 17.36
CA HIS A 72 -9.49 10.67 18.64
C HIS A 72 -10.95 11.06 18.44
#